data_AF-A0A7H1BKZ5-F1
#
_entry.id   AF-A0A7H1BKZ5-F1
#
_cell.length_a   1.000
_cell.length_b   1.000
_cell.length_c   1.000
_cell.angle_alpha   90.00
_cell.angle_beta   90.00
_cell.angle_gamma   90.00
#
_symmetry.space_group_name_H-M   'P 1'
#
loop_
_entity.id
_entity.type
_entity.pdbx_description
1 polymer ?
#
loop_
_entity_poly.entity_id
_entity_poly.type
_entity_poly.pdbx_seq_one_letter_code
_entity_poly.pdbx_strand_id
1 'polypeptide(L)'
;MTDIKTRYRYGTPDANGRTPVFVDDAADPSGHVWRTARGSSPWKALATGDERQYATDHTRKYLAAERLVTMVDARTSAATETERRRARRTQAPAGWRFATWDEIEREGYRQVRPVHRAPYISGNEGERYPDTFAAQPVTLRQVTRLHNGYVVLSGAERGEHSPYVLLMDPAHADLGALIPERSARYTAPGDCPECEQAAPLYQVGTRLGCASCTAADLGVPADHLPAPTEDDGAVWWRVGDTARRTFALPEQDGHAETGRVIETATHITDRTRRVHVDYAGRWPISSAAAELAPA
;
A
#
# COMPACT_ATOMS: atom_id res chain seq x y z
N MET A 1 -5.32 -6.97 38.40
CA MET A 1 -6.45 -6.07 38.12
C MET A 1 -6.51 -5.05 39.23
N THR A 2 -6.17 -3.80 38.96
CA THR A 2 -6.32 -2.70 39.92
C THR A 2 -7.81 -2.42 40.12
N ASP A 3 -8.27 -2.23 41.36
CA ASP A 3 -9.66 -1.86 41.63
C ASP A 3 -9.98 -0.51 40.97
N ILE A 4 -11.02 -0.45 40.14
CA ILE A 4 -11.42 0.77 39.41
C ILE A 4 -11.67 1.96 40.36
N LYS A 5 -12.06 1.66 41.61
CA LYS A 5 -12.34 2.66 42.64
C LYS A 5 -11.11 3.39 43.15
N THR A 6 -9.92 2.82 43.00
CA THR A 6 -8.66 3.45 43.42
C THR A 6 -8.00 4.23 42.29
N ARG A 7 -8.55 4.16 41.07
CA ARG A 7 -8.00 4.78 39.85
C ARG A 7 -8.56 6.15 39.54
N TYR A 8 -9.34 6.76 40.42
CA TYR A 8 -9.80 8.12 40.18
C TYR A 8 -9.87 8.95 41.46
N ARG A 9 -9.72 10.26 41.28
CA ARG A 9 -9.93 11.26 42.32
C ARG A 9 -10.81 12.38 41.81
N TYR A 10 -11.64 12.90 42.70
CA TYR A 10 -12.43 14.10 42.43
C TYR A 10 -11.59 15.35 42.72
N GLY A 11 -11.67 16.35 41.85
CA GLY A 11 -11.20 17.69 42.18
C GLY A 11 -12.29 18.59 42.74
N THR A 12 -11.96 19.86 42.86
CA THR A 12 -12.89 20.90 43.31
C THR A 12 -13.94 21.16 42.23
N PRO A 13 -15.24 21.15 42.56
CA PRO A 13 -16.29 21.50 41.61
C PRO A 13 -16.11 22.91 41.03
N ASP A 14 -16.43 23.07 39.75
CA ASP A 14 -16.46 24.36 39.08
C ASP A 14 -17.70 25.20 39.48
N ALA A 15 -17.77 26.43 38.97
CA ALA A 15 -18.89 27.34 39.21
C ALA A 15 -20.25 26.80 38.71
N ASN A 16 -20.26 25.80 37.84
CA ASN A 16 -21.44 25.14 37.31
C ASN A 16 -21.81 23.86 38.08
N GLY A 17 -21.12 23.58 39.21
CA GLY A 17 -21.32 22.38 40.01
C GLY A 17 -20.79 21.10 39.38
N ARG A 18 -19.93 21.20 38.34
CA ARG A 18 -19.29 20.07 37.70
C ARG A 18 -18.01 19.72 38.46
N THR A 19 -17.96 18.49 38.97
CA THR A 19 -16.78 17.96 39.65
C THR A 19 -15.83 17.37 38.61
N PRO A 20 -14.60 17.88 38.44
CA PRO A 20 -13.60 17.24 37.58
C PRO A 20 -13.20 15.89 38.17
N VAL A 21 -12.99 14.91 37.30
CA VAL A 21 -12.49 13.58 37.65
C VAL A 21 -11.15 13.37 36.97
N PHE A 22 -10.15 13.06 37.78
CA PHE A 22 -8.82 12.71 37.32
C PHE A 22 -8.70 11.20 37.41
N VAL A 23 -8.42 10.54 36.29
CA VAL A 23 -8.17 9.10 36.22
C VAL A 23 -6.67 8.88 36.30
N ASP A 24 -6.27 7.94 37.15
CA ASP A 24 -4.88 7.66 37.53
C ASP A 24 -4.17 8.96 38.01
N ASP A 25 -2.86 9.06 37.82
CA ASP A 25 -2.04 10.22 38.21
C ASP A 25 -2.07 11.36 37.16
N ALA A 26 -3.14 11.45 36.36
CA ALA A 26 -3.28 12.48 35.34
C ALA A 26 -3.24 13.90 35.95
N ALA A 27 -2.44 14.78 35.33
CA ALA A 27 -2.36 16.19 35.70
C ALA A 27 -3.63 16.96 35.32
N ASP A 28 -4.21 16.61 34.17
CA ASP A 28 -5.44 17.21 33.64
C ASP A 28 -6.68 16.32 33.91
N PRO A 29 -7.87 16.91 34.07
CA PRO A 29 -9.08 16.13 34.29
C PRO A 29 -9.47 15.32 33.05
N SER A 30 -9.72 14.04 33.23
CA SER A 30 -10.18 13.13 32.19
C SER A 30 -11.64 13.35 31.80
N GLY A 31 -12.39 14.06 32.65
CA GLY A 31 -13.76 14.46 32.41
C GLY A 31 -14.40 15.13 33.62
N HIS A 32 -15.70 15.33 33.55
CA HIS A 32 -16.49 15.95 34.59
C HIS A 32 -17.71 15.10 34.93
N VAL A 33 -18.07 15.10 36.22
CA VAL A 33 -19.35 14.56 36.70
C VAL A 33 -20.16 15.64 37.38
N TRP A 34 -21.46 15.66 37.15
CA TRP A 34 -22.35 16.62 37.81
C TRP A 34 -23.71 16.02 38.08
N ARG A 35 -24.40 16.59 39.07
CA ARG A 35 -25.75 16.19 39.41
C ARG A 35 -26.76 16.99 38.59
N THR A 36 -27.74 16.32 38.02
CA THR A 36 -28.92 16.93 37.42
C THR A 36 -30.10 16.88 38.39
N ALA A 37 -31.07 17.79 38.21
CA ALA A 37 -32.09 18.02 39.22
C ALA A 37 -33.14 16.91 39.36
N ARG A 38 -33.28 15.96 38.40
CA ARG A 38 -34.38 14.97 38.39
C ARG A 38 -34.02 13.68 37.64
N GLY A 39 -34.59 12.56 38.11
CA GLY A 39 -34.55 11.24 37.44
C GLY A 39 -34.01 10.11 38.32
N SER A 40 -34.21 8.86 37.87
CA SER A 40 -33.61 7.66 38.48
C SER A 40 -32.08 7.61 38.32
N SER A 41 -31.55 8.36 37.35
CA SER A 41 -30.12 8.52 37.07
C SER A 41 -29.69 9.99 37.13
N PRO A 42 -29.58 10.58 38.35
CA PRO A 42 -29.37 12.02 38.51
C PRO A 42 -27.91 12.46 38.35
N TRP A 43 -27.00 11.58 37.94
CA TRP A 43 -25.58 11.91 37.76
C TRP A 43 -25.18 11.77 36.30
N LYS A 44 -24.49 12.78 35.76
CA LYS A 44 -23.95 12.75 34.40
C LYS A 44 -22.43 12.61 34.42
N ALA A 45 -21.89 11.93 33.42
CA ALA A 45 -20.45 11.86 33.12
C ALA A 45 -20.18 12.33 31.69
N LEU A 46 -19.21 13.23 31.52
CA LEU A 46 -18.73 13.73 30.23
C LEU A 46 -17.21 13.67 30.21
N ALA A 47 -16.63 12.98 29.24
CA ALA A 47 -15.18 12.92 29.07
C ALA A 47 -14.63 14.18 28.40
N THR A 48 -13.43 14.59 28.78
CA THR A 48 -12.70 15.68 28.12
C THR A 48 -12.43 15.31 26.65
N GLY A 49 -12.60 16.27 25.73
CA GLY A 49 -12.48 16.03 24.28
C GLY A 49 -13.69 15.37 23.62
N ASP A 50 -14.77 15.10 24.38
CA ASP A 50 -16.02 14.51 23.87
C ASP A 50 -17.19 15.49 23.88
N GLU A 51 -16.91 16.79 23.77
CA GLU A 51 -17.90 17.87 23.89
C GLU A 51 -19.02 17.79 22.83
N ARG A 52 -18.83 16.95 21.81
CA ARG A 52 -19.80 16.65 20.75
C ARG A 52 -20.60 15.36 20.97
N GLN A 53 -20.20 14.44 21.85
CA GLN A 53 -20.98 13.23 22.20
C GLN A 53 -21.61 13.37 23.59
N TYR A 54 -22.88 13.01 23.65
CA TYR A 54 -23.78 13.26 24.78
C TYR A 54 -23.25 12.72 26.12
N ALA A 55 -23.40 13.51 27.18
CA ALA A 55 -23.11 13.08 28.55
C ALA A 55 -23.94 11.85 28.95
N THR A 56 -23.30 10.87 29.59
CA THR A 56 -23.93 9.61 30.00
C THR A 56 -24.59 9.73 31.38
N ASP A 57 -25.77 9.12 31.56
CA ASP A 57 -26.55 9.18 32.81
C ASP A 57 -26.28 7.98 33.73
N HIS A 58 -26.21 8.25 35.04
CA HIS A 58 -25.84 7.30 36.09
C HIS A 58 -26.66 7.52 37.37
N THR A 59 -26.91 6.45 38.12
CA THR A 59 -27.68 6.49 39.37
C THR A 59 -26.92 7.11 40.53
N ARG A 60 -25.58 6.99 40.53
CA ARG A 60 -24.72 7.45 41.62
C ARG A 60 -23.46 8.14 41.08
N LYS A 61 -22.92 9.08 41.85
CA LYS A 61 -21.71 9.85 41.50
C LYS A 61 -20.51 8.95 41.16
N TYR A 62 -20.27 7.92 41.97
CA TYR A 62 -19.13 7.03 41.75
C TYR A 62 -19.26 6.20 40.47
N LEU A 63 -20.47 5.81 40.07
CA LEU A 63 -20.70 5.10 38.80
C LEU A 63 -20.40 6.02 37.59
N ALA A 64 -20.75 7.30 37.70
CA ALA A 64 -20.39 8.30 36.70
C ALA A 64 -18.87 8.47 36.59
N ALA A 65 -18.14 8.44 37.72
CA ALA A 65 -16.67 8.50 37.73
C ALA A 65 -16.02 7.21 37.18
N GLU A 66 -16.51 6.04 37.59
CA GLU A 66 -16.05 4.74 37.07
C GLU A 66 -16.26 4.64 35.55
N ARG A 67 -17.35 5.21 35.02
CA ARG A 67 -17.57 5.30 33.58
C ARG A 67 -16.47 6.10 32.87
N LEU A 68 -15.99 7.19 33.47
CA LEU A 68 -14.87 7.96 32.90
C LEU A 68 -13.58 7.14 32.89
N VAL A 69 -13.31 6.32 33.93
CA VAL A 69 -12.18 5.38 33.92
C VAL A 69 -12.31 4.40 32.76
N THR A 70 -13.50 3.81 32.55
CA THR A 70 -13.73 2.91 31.40
C THR A 70 -13.52 3.60 30.06
N MET A 71 -13.94 4.87 29.91
CA MET A 71 -13.74 5.63 28.68
C MET A 71 -12.25 5.93 28.44
N VAL A 72 -11.48 6.26 29.49
CA VAL A 72 -10.02 6.46 29.40
C VAL A 72 -9.33 5.16 28.99
N ASP A 73 -9.66 4.04 29.64
CA ASP A 73 -9.10 2.73 29.29
C ASP A 73 -9.38 2.39 27.82
N ALA A 74 -10.62 2.58 27.37
CA ALA A 74 -10.99 2.34 25.98
C ALA A 74 -10.19 3.22 24.99
N ARG A 75 -9.99 4.50 25.29
CA ARG A 75 -9.17 5.41 24.46
C ARG A 75 -7.70 4.98 24.43
N THR A 76 -7.13 4.63 25.58
CA THR A 76 -5.74 4.15 25.68
C THR A 76 -5.55 2.85 24.92
N SER A 77 -6.49 1.91 25.03
CA SER A 77 -6.48 0.67 24.24
C SER A 77 -6.56 0.96 22.75
N ALA A 78 -7.44 1.87 22.31
CA ALA A 78 -7.56 2.26 20.90
C ALA A 78 -6.29 2.93 20.35
N ALA A 79 -5.67 3.82 21.13
CA ALA A 79 -4.41 4.46 20.75
C ALA A 79 -3.26 3.45 20.67
N THR A 80 -3.15 2.56 21.66
CA THR A 80 -2.14 1.48 21.68
C THR A 80 -2.28 0.56 20.48
N GLU A 81 -3.52 0.17 20.14
CA GLU A 81 -3.76 -0.68 18.98
C GLU A 81 -3.46 0.04 17.67
N THR A 82 -3.75 1.34 17.57
CA THR A 82 -3.37 2.17 16.41
C THR A 82 -1.85 2.19 16.22
N GLU A 83 -1.07 2.34 17.29
CA GLU A 83 0.38 2.32 17.21
C GLU A 83 0.92 0.93 16.84
N ARG A 84 0.35 -0.15 17.40
CA ARG A 84 0.67 -1.53 17.00
C ARG A 84 0.38 -1.77 15.52
N ARG A 85 -0.74 -1.27 15.01
CA ARG A 85 -1.10 -1.34 13.58
C ARG A 85 -0.08 -0.62 12.71
N ARG A 86 0.38 0.57 13.11
CA ARG A 86 1.45 1.30 12.42
C ARG A 86 2.74 0.47 12.38
N ALA A 87 3.13 -0.10 13.51
CA ALA A 87 4.32 -0.95 13.60
C ALA A 87 4.24 -2.18 12.67
N ARG A 88 3.09 -2.87 12.64
CA ARG A 88 2.85 -4.02 11.75
C ARG A 88 2.94 -3.63 10.26
N ARG A 89 2.41 -2.45 9.89
CA ARG A 89 2.50 -1.94 8.50
C ARG A 89 3.91 -1.60 8.06
N THR A 90 4.81 -1.28 8.99
CA THR A 90 6.19 -0.92 8.66
C THR A 90 7.15 -2.11 8.64
N GLN A 91 6.72 -3.29 9.10
CA GLN A 91 7.59 -4.46 9.23
C GLN A 91 7.20 -5.56 8.25
N ALA A 92 8.03 -5.78 7.23
CA ALA A 92 7.91 -6.95 6.38
C ALA A 92 8.47 -8.18 7.11
N PRO A 93 7.80 -9.35 7.06
CA PRO A 93 8.37 -10.62 7.51
C PRO A 93 9.66 -10.94 6.75
N ALA A 94 10.57 -11.71 7.35
CA ALA A 94 11.82 -12.11 6.70
C ALA A 94 11.56 -12.79 5.34
N GLY A 95 12.31 -12.39 4.31
CA GLY A 95 12.14 -12.90 2.95
C GLY A 95 11.01 -12.24 2.16
N TRP A 96 10.37 -11.20 2.72
CA TRP A 96 9.33 -10.40 2.09
C TRP A 96 9.69 -8.92 2.10
N ARG A 97 9.26 -8.19 1.08
CA ARG A 97 9.35 -6.73 1.03
C ARG A 97 8.04 -6.10 0.59
N PHE A 98 7.87 -4.83 0.91
CA PHE A 98 6.75 -4.05 0.40
C PHE A 98 6.91 -3.77 -1.10
N ALA A 99 5.80 -3.80 -1.82
CA ALA A 99 5.67 -3.33 -3.20
C ALA A 99 4.32 -2.61 -3.34
N THR A 100 4.33 -1.50 -4.09
CA THR A 100 3.09 -0.76 -4.40
C THR A 100 2.26 -1.52 -5.44
N TRP A 101 0.97 -1.22 -5.54
CA TRP A 101 0.15 -1.81 -6.60
C TRP A 101 0.62 -1.39 -8.00
N ASP A 102 1.15 -0.18 -8.18
CA ASP A 102 1.75 0.25 -9.45
C ASP A 102 2.99 -0.59 -9.80
N GLU A 103 3.82 -0.92 -8.81
CA GLU A 103 4.96 -1.81 -9.04
C GLU A 103 4.50 -3.23 -9.39
N ILE A 104 3.50 -3.75 -8.68
CA ILE A 104 2.93 -5.09 -8.92
C ILE A 104 2.34 -5.22 -10.31
N GLU A 105 1.57 -4.22 -10.73
CA GLU A 105 0.93 -4.19 -12.05
C GLU A 105 1.96 -3.99 -13.17
N ARG A 106 2.81 -2.96 -13.05
CA ARG A 106 3.83 -2.64 -14.07
C ARG A 106 4.80 -3.79 -14.32
N GLU A 107 5.25 -4.45 -13.26
CA GLU A 107 6.21 -5.56 -13.36
C GLU A 107 5.53 -6.92 -13.57
N GLY A 108 4.19 -7.00 -13.45
CA GLY A 108 3.43 -8.23 -13.63
C GLY A 108 3.62 -9.27 -12.50
N TYR A 109 3.91 -8.83 -11.26
CA TYR A 109 4.16 -9.73 -10.13
C TYR A 109 2.96 -10.63 -9.82
N ARG A 110 3.17 -11.96 -9.88
CA ARG A 110 2.09 -12.95 -9.71
C ARG A 110 1.92 -13.45 -8.28
N GLN A 111 2.99 -13.51 -7.49
CA GLN A 111 2.94 -14.02 -6.11
C GLN A 111 3.02 -12.86 -5.11
N VAL A 112 1.91 -12.58 -4.43
CA VAL A 112 1.85 -11.51 -3.43
C VAL A 112 1.14 -11.97 -2.17
N ARG A 113 1.44 -11.36 -1.03
CA ARG A 113 0.59 -11.43 0.17
C ARG A 113 -0.17 -10.11 0.28
N PRO A 114 -1.45 -10.07 -0.14
CA PRO A 114 -2.24 -8.85 -0.08
C PRO A 114 -2.55 -8.49 1.37
N VAL A 115 -3.11 -7.30 1.58
CA VAL A 115 -3.56 -6.87 2.90
C VAL A 115 -4.66 -7.83 3.40
N HIS A 116 -4.52 -8.31 4.64
CA HIS A 116 -5.46 -9.27 5.25
C HIS A 116 -6.79 -8.59 5.57
N ARG A 117 -7.89 -9.22 5.15
CA ARG A 117 -9.24 -8.82 5.52
C ARG A 117 -9.58 -9.40 6.90
N ALA A 118 -9.90 -8.56 7.87
CA ALA A 118 -10.55 -9.03 9.08
C ALA A 118 -11.95 -9.60 8.73
N PRO A 119 -12.33 -10.79 9.23
CA PRO A 119 -13.64 -11.35 8.94
C PRO A 119 -14.74 -10.37 9.38
N TYR A 120 -15.71 -10.16 8.50
CA TYR A 120 -16.86 -9.30 8.78
C TYR A 120 -17.75 -9.98 9.81
N ILE A 121 -17.67 -9.56 11.08
CA ILE A 121 -18.63 -9.97 12.11
C ILE A 121 -19.88 -9.09 11.95
N SER A 122 -21.02 -9.70 11.69
CA SER A 122 -22.31 -9.00 11.64
C SER A 122 -22.59 -8.35 12.99
N GLY A 123 -22.99 -7.06 12.98
CA GLY A 123 -23.32 -6.32 14.21
C GLY A 123 -22.42 -5.13 14.56
N ASN A 124 -21.59 -4.62 13.63
CA ASN A 124 -20.59 -3.56 13.87
C ASN A 124 -19.42 -3.95 14.80
N GLU A 125 -19.26 -5.24 15.13
CA GLU A 125 -18.19 -5.72 16.02
C GLU A 125 -17.02 -6.43 15.28
N GLY A 126 -16.94 -6.28 13.96
CA GLY A 126 -15.81 -6.74 13.16
C GLY A 126 -14.84 -5.60 12.86
N GLU A 127 -13.54 -5.84 12.99
CA GLU A 127 -12.49 -4.87 12.63
C GLU A 127 -12.68 -4.43 11.17
N ARG A 128 -12.95 -3.14 10.96
CA ARG A 128 -13.07 -2.53 9.62
C ARG A 128 -11.71 -2.21 8.99
N TYR A 129 -10.61 -2.62 9.63
CA TYR A 129 -9.28 -2.14 9.32
C TYR A 129 -8.33 -3.31 9.05
N PRO A 130 -7.27 -3.09 8.26
CA PRO A 130 -6.32 -4.14 7.95
C PRO A 130 -5.36 -4.36 9.12
N ASP A 131 -5.35 -5.57 9.66
CA ASP A 131 -4.50 -5.90 10.80
C ASP A 131 -3.10 -6.35 10.40
N THR A 132 -2.94 -6.96 9.23
CA THR A 132 -1.68 -7.53 8.72
C THR A 132 -1.79 -7.86 7.23
N PHE A 133 -0.81 -8.53 6.63
CA PHE A 133 -0.90 -9.12 5.30
C PHE A 133 -1.32 -10.59 5.39
N ALA A 134 -1.97 -11.10 4.34
CA ALA A 134 -2.42 -12.49 4.25
C ALA A 134 -1.32 -13.46 4.68
N ALA A 135 -1.64 -14.48 5.46
CA ALA A 135 -0.65 -15.41 5.97
C ALA A 135 0.01 -16.22 4.83
N GLN A 136 -0.78 -16.62 3.84
CA GLN A 136 -0.33 -17.33 2.65
C GLN A 136 -0.30 -16.39 1.43
N PRO A 137 0.61 -16.64 0.48
CA PRO A 137 0.61 -15.92 -0.78
C PRO A 137 -0.59 -16.30 -1.65
N VAL A 138 -1.04 -15.32 -2.41
CA VAL A 138 -2.07 -15.43 -3.44
C VAL A 138 -1.38 -15.33 -4.79
N THR A 139 -1.76 -16.23 -5.71
CA THR A 139 -1.42 -16.11 -7.12
C THR A 139 -2.38 -15.13 -7.77
N LEU A 140 -1.94 -13.89 -7.99
CA LEU A 140 -2.72 -12.86 -8.68
C LEU A 140 -2.97 -13.23 -10.14
N ARG A 141 -4.19 -12.98 -10.58
CA ARG A 141 -4.62 -13.03 -11.98
C ARG A 141 -4.87 -11.62 -12.53
N GLN A 142 -5.45 -10.74 -11.71
CA GLN A 142 -5.77 -9.37 -12.12
C GLN A 142 -5.76 -8.44 -10.92
N VAL A 143 -5.28 -7.21 -11.16
CA VAL A 143 -5.44 -6.06 -10.28
C VAL A 143 -6.28 -5.04 -11.04
N THR A 144 -7.39 -4.59 -10.46
CA THR A 144 -8.27 -3.58 -11.10
C THR A 144 -8.43 -2.40 -10.17
N ARG A 145 -8.03 -1.21 -10.62
CA ARG A 145 -8.30 0.05 -9.93
C ARG A 145 -9.68 0.57 -10.30
N LEU A 146 -10.49 0.86 -9.29
CA LEU A 146 -11.81 1.45 -9.46
C LEU A 146 -11.71 2.98 -9.29
N HIS A 147 -12.60 3.69 -9.98
CA HIS A 147 -12.66 5.16 -9.99
C HIS A 147 -12.89 5.79 -8.60
N ASN A 148 -13.39 5.03 -7.63
CA ASN A 148 -13.62 5.45 -6.25
C ASN A 148 -12.42 5.20 -5.33
N GLY A 149 -11.24 4.89 -5.89
CA GLY A 149 -10.01 4.64 -5.15
C GLY A 149 -9.89 3.23 -4.57
N TYR A 150 -10.86 2.34 -4.85
CA TYR A 150 -10.78 0.95 -4.43
C TYR A 150 -9.90 0.14 -5.39
N VAL A 151 -9.29 -0.93 -4.86
CA VAL A 151 -8.55 -1.91 -5.66
C VAL A 151 -9.21 -3.27 -5.51
N VAL A 152 -9.53 -3.90 -6.63
CA VAL A 152 -10.04 -5.27 -6.71
C VAL A 152 -8.90 -6.18 -7.13
N LEU A 153 -8.61 -7.18 -6.31
CA LEU A 153 -7.67 -8.25 -6.63
C LEU A 153 -8.46 -9.50 -6.98
N SER A 154 -8.11 -10.15 -8.09
CA SER A 154 -8.56 -11.51 -8.37
C SER A 154 -7.37 -12.45 -8.48
N GLY A 155 -7.49 -13.66 -7.93
CA GLY A 155 -6.39 -14.62 -7.85
C GLY A 155 -6.83 -16.00 -7.36
N ALA A 156 -5.88 -16.78 -6.85
CA ALA A 156 -6.16 -18.03 -6.15
C ALA A 156 -5.19 -18.18 -4.97
N GLU A 157 -5.70 -18.58 -3.81
CA GLU A 157 -4.86 -19.05 -2.70
C GLU A 157 -4.27 -20.42 -3.03
N ARG A 158 -3.12 -20.74 -2.42
CA ARG A 158 -2.43 -22.00 -2.68
C ARG A 158 -3.28 -23.17 -2.21
N GLY A 159 -3.77 -23.98 -3.15
CA GLY A 159 -4.53 -25.20 -2.87
C GLY A 159 -6.05 -25.02 -2.88
N GLU A 160 -6.57 -23.82 -3.15
CA GLU A 160 -8.02 -23.60 -3.33
C GLU A 160 -8.42 -23.56 -4.81
N HIS A 161 -9.66 -23.97 -5.09
CA HIS A 161 -10.26 -23.94 -6.44
C HIS A 161 -11.12 -22.70 -6.69
N SER A 162 -11.46 -21.94 -5.65
CA SER A 162 -12.28 -20.74 -5.77
C SER A 162 -11.39 -19.51 -6.08
N PRO A 163 -11.87 -18.57 -6.90
CA PRO A 163 -11.13 -17.33 -7.13
C PRO A 163 -11.05 -16.53 -5.82
N TYR A 164 -9.83 -16.22 -5.38
CA TYR A 164 -9.57 -15.23 -4.35
C TYR A 164 -9.99 -13.86 -4.90
N VAL A 165 -11.01 -13.24 -4.31
CA VAL A 165 -11.43 -11.88 -4.67
C VAL A 165 -11.39 -11.01 -3.43
N LEU A 166 -10.51 -10.00 -3.45
CA LEU A 166 -10.40 -9.00 -2.39
C LEU A 166 -10.72 -7.61 -2.93
N LEU A 167 -11.72 -6.96 -2.33
CA LEU A 167 -12.01 -5.54 -2.54
C LEU A 167 -11.37 -4.74 -1.40
N MET A 168 -10.41 -3.89 -1.74
CA MET A 168 -9.68 -3.03 -0.81
C MET A 168 -10.21 -1.61 -0.88
N ASP A 169 -10.46 -0.99 0.27
CA ASP A 169 -10.79 0.44 0.34
C ASP A 169 -9.57 1.32 0.00
N PRO A 170 -9.75 2.64 -0.19
CA PRO A 170 -8.65 3.52 -0.59
C PRO A 170 -7.45 3.51 0.37
N ALA A 171 -7.68 3.38 1.68
CA ALA A 171 -6.58 3.31 2.65
C ALA A 171 -5.81 1.98 2.59
N HIS A 172 -6.45 0.90 2.12
CA HIS A 172 -5.79 -0.37 1.85
C HIS A 172 -5.06 -0.36 0.50
N ALA A 173 -5.57 0.38 -0.48
CA ALA A 173 -4.90 0.58 -1.77
C ALA A 173 -3.52 1.23 -1.57
N ASP A 174 -3.40 2.24 -0.70
CA ASP A 174 -2.13 2.91 -0.43
C ASP A 174 -1.04 2.00 0.18
N LEU A 175 -1.41 0.86 0.78
CA LEU A 175 -0.47 -0.05 1.45
C LEU A 175 0.25 -1.02 0.50
N GLY A 176 -0.26 -1.24 -0.71
CA GLY A 176 0.29 -2.23 -1.63
C GLY A 176 0.15 -3.67 -1.13
N ALA A 177 1.15 -4.50 -1.42
CA ALA A 177 1.24 -5.87 -0.91
C ALA A 177 2.70 -6.25 -0.58
N LEU A 178 2.87 -7.38 0.10
CA LEU A 178 4.19 -7.96 0.25
C LEU A 178 4.50 -8.88 -0.93
N ILE A 179 5.72 -8.77 -1.47
CA ILE A 179 6.27 -9.71 -2.45
C ILE A 179 7.54 -10.37 -1.89
N PRO A 180 7.93 -11.56 -2.37
CA PRO A 180 9.19 -12.17 -1.96
C PRO A 180 10.39 -11.25 -2.25
N GLU A 181 11.36 -11.18 -1.34
CA GLU A 181 12.55 -10.33 -1.48
C GLU A 181 13.37 -10.66 -2.73
N ARG A 182 13.45 -11.95 -3.08
CA ARG A 182 14.17 -12.47 -4.24
C ARG A 182 13.29 -12.63 -5.49
N SER A 183 12.14 -11.96 -5.54
CA SER A 183 11.30 -12.01 -6.73
C SER A 183 12.02 -11.40 -7.93
N ALA A 184 12.09 -12.17 -9.01
CA ALA A 184 12.60 -11.69 -10.28
C ALA A 184 11.76 -10.52 -10.81
N ARG A 185 12.37 -9.66 -11.61
CA ARG A 185 11.73 -8.51 -12.26
C ARG A 185 11.84 -8.67 -13.76
N TYR A 186 10.73 -8.59 -14.49
CA TYR A 186 10.81 -8.53 -15.94
C TYR A 186 11.51 -7.22 -16.35
N THR A 187 12.49 -7.31 -17.24
CA THR A 187 13.30 -6.15 -17.64
C THR A 187 13.08 -5.79 -19.10
N ALA A 188 13.22 -6.75 -20.01
CA ALA A 188 13.11 -6.56 -21.47
C ALA A 188 13.20 -7.92 -22.19
N PRO A 189 12.83 -8.05 -23.47
CA PRO A 189 13.24 -9.17 -24.30
C PRO A 189 14.71 -9.02 -24.72
N GLY A 190 15.38 -10.14 -24.98
CA GLY A 190 16.74 -10.17 -25.50
C GLY A 190 17.35 -11.57 -25.42
N ASP A 191 18.63 -11.69 -25.72
CA ASP A 191 19.32 -12.97 -25.63
C ASP A 191 19.74 -13.23 -24.17
N CYS A 192 19.39 -14.42 -23.67
CA CYS A 192 19.77 -14.84 -22.33
C CYS A 192 21.29 -14.96 -22.21
N PRO A 193 21.96 -14.34 -21.22
CA PRO A 193 23.41 -14.46 -21.06
C PRO A 193 23.86 -15.86 -20.65
N GLU A 194 22.95 -16.73 -20.20
CA GLU A 194 23.29 -18.10 -19.76
C GLU A 194 23.05 -19.17 -20.83
N CYS A 195 22.02 -19.01 -21.67
CA CYS A 195 21.63 -20.02 -22.64
C CYS A 195 21.53 -19.50 -24.08
N GLU A 196 21.83 -18.22 -24.30
CA GLU A 196 21.88 -17.55 -25.62
C GLU A 196 20.55 -17.61 -26.40
N GLN A 197 19.44 -17.95 -25.72
CA GLN A 197 18.12 -17.97 -26.34
C GLN A 197 17.47 -16.59 -26.24
N ALA A 198 16.93 -16.12 -27.36
CA ALA A 198 16.08 -14.94 -27.42
C ALA A 198 14.78 -15.18 -26.61
N ALA A 199 14.62 -14.48 -25.49
CA ALA A 199 13.51 -14.62 -24.57
C ALA A 199 13.29 -13.35 -23.71
N PRO A 200 12.16 -13.23 -23.00
CA PRO A 200 12.03 -12.26 -21.92
C PRO A 200 13.12 -12.47 -20.86
N LEU A 201 13.80 -11.39 -20.51
CA LEU A 201 14.87 -11.34 -19.53
C LEU A 201 14.35 -10.81 -18.20
N TYR A 202 14.75 -11.50 -17.13
CA TYR A 202 14.37 -11.25 -15.77
C TYR A 202 15.60 -10.94 -14.92
N GLN A 203 15.49 -9.94 -14.07
CA GLN A 203 16.53 -9.52 -13.15
C GLN A 203 16.25 -10.03 -11.73
N VAL A 204 17.26 -10.64 -11.10
CA VAL A 204 17.26 -10.99 -9.67
C VAL A 204 18.52 -10.40 -9.04
N GLY A 205 18.37 -9.35 -8.23
CA GLY A 205 19.52 -8.62 -7.71
C GLY A 205 20.35 -8.04 -8.87
N THR A 206 21.58 -8.50 -9.05
CA THR A 206 22.48 -8.09 -10.14
C THR A 206 22.51 -9.06 -11.32
N ARG A 207 21.83 -10.21 -11.25
CA ARG A 207 21.81 -11.22 -12.30
C ARG A 207 20.65 -10.97 -13.28
N LEU A 208 20.85 -11.38 -14.53
CA LEU A 208 19.87 -11.33 -15.60
C LEU A 208 19.79 -12.71 -16.27
N GLY A 209 18.61 -13.22 -16.55
CA GLY A 209 18.42 -14.50 -17.23
C GLY A 209 17.05 -14.63 -17.88
N CYS A 210 16.86 -15.60 -18.76
CA CYS A 210 15.52 -15.90 -19.29
C CYS A 210 14.64 -16.57 -18.22
N ALA A 211 13.34 -16.69 -18.52
CA ALA A 211 12.38 -17.30 -17.59
C ALA A 211 12.85 -18.66 -17.04
N SER A 212 13.35 -19.55 -17.91
CA SER A 212 13.80 -20.89 -17.51
C SER A 212 15.03 -20.85 -16.61
N CYS A 213 16.05 -20.08 -16.98
CA CYS A 213 17.28 -19.90 -16.21
C CYS A 213 17.01 -19.28 -14.84
N THR A 214 16.28 -18.16 -14.81
CA THR A 214 15.95 -17.46 -13.57
C THR A 214 15.05 -18.29 -12.65
N ALA A 215 14.09 -19.04 -13.20
CA ALA A 215 13.24 -19.93 -12.43
C ALA A 215 14.03 -21.07 -11.79
N ALA A 216 14.94 -21.69 -12.54
CA ALA A 216 15.84 -22.72 -12.03
C ALA A 216 16.73 -22.18 -10.90
N ASP A 217 17.32 -21.00 -11.07
CA ASP A 217 18.17 -20.34 -10.08
C ASP A 217 17.41 -20.02 -8.77
N LEU A 218 16.15 -19.61 -8.89
CA LEU A 218 15.28 -19.30 -7.75
C LEU A 218 14.63 -20.54 -7.13
N GLY A 219 14.72 -21.71 -7.77
CA GLY A 219 14.01 -22.92 -7.33
C GLY A 219 12.49 -22.78 -7.38
N VAL A 220 11.96 -22.00 -8.33
CA VAL A 220 10.52 -21.77 -8.50
C VAL A 220 10.06 -22.18 -9.90
N PRO A 221 8.77 -22.48 -10.10
CA PRO A 221 8.21 -22.63 -11.44
C PRO A 221 8.34 -21.35 -12.27
N ALA A 222 8.58 -21.47 -13.59
CA ALA A 222 8.76 -20.33 -14.48
C ALA A 222 7.51 -19.45 -14.61
N ASP A 223 6.32 -20.01 -14.48
CA ASP A 223 5.04 -19.32 -14.48
C ASP A 223 4.74 -18.55 -13.18
N HIS A 224 5.59 -18.72 -12.15
CA HIS A 224 5.57 -17.91 -10.93
C HIS A 224 6.44 -16.65 -11.06
N LEU A 225 7.29 -16.56 -12.09
CA LEU A 225 7.96 -15.32 -12.42
C LEU A 225 6.92 -14.27 -12.86
N PRO A 226 7.24 -12.97 -12.75
CA PRO A 226 6.32 -11.95 -13.22
C PRO A 226 5.94 -12.18 -14.68
N ALA A 227 4.72 -11.82 -15.05
CA ALA A 227 4.37 -11.85 -16.46
C ALA A 227 5.25 -10.82 -17.21
N PRO A 228 5.84 -11.17 -18.36
CA PRO A 228 6.42 -10.16 -19.23
C PRO A 228 5.26 -9.33 -19.78
N THR A 229 5.02 -8.19 -19.15
CA THR A 229 4.09 -7.18 -19.64
C THR A 229 4.81 -6.47 -20.78
N GLU A 230 4.22 -6.50 -21.98
CA GLU A 230 4.57 -5.50 -22.97
C GLU A 230 4.17 -4.17 -22.34
N ASP A 231 5.16 -3.34 -21.99
CA ASP A 231 4.95 -2.05 -21.34
C ASP A 231 3.79 -1.32 -22.06
N ASP A 232 2.68 -1.08 -21.37
CA ASP A 232 1.45 -0.45 -21.91
C ASP A 232 1.72 1.03 -22.26
N GLY A 233 2.55 1.26 -23.26
CA GLY A 233 2.90 2.59 -23.77
C GLY A 233 4.32 2.76 -24.30
N ALA A 234 5.24 1.81 -24.11
CA ALA A 234 6.54 1.89 -24.77
C ALA A 234 6.41 1.30 -26.19
N VAL A 235 6.20 2.16 -27.19
CA VAL A 235 6.32 1.76 -28.60
C VAL A 235 7.65 1.03 -28.78
N TRP A 236 7.58 -0.23 -29.21
CA TRP A 236 8.76 -1.05 -29.46
C TRP A 236 9.44 -0.60 -30.74
N TRP A 237 10.44 0.26 -30.60
CA TRP A 237 11.30 0.68 -31.69
C TRP A 237 12.26 -0.44 -32.11
N ARG A 238 12.20 -0.84 -33.38
CA ARG A 238 13.17 -1.72 -34.04
C ARG A 238 14.15 -0.88 -34.86
N VAL A 239 15.36 -1.40 -35.02
CA VAL A 239 16.33 -0.80 -35.97
C VAL A 239 15.71 -0.81 -37.37
N GLY A 240 15.67 0.35 -38.01
CA GLY A 240 15.04 0.59 -39.31
C GLY A 240 13.66 1.23 -39.25
N ASP A 241 13.00 1.27 -38.08
CA ASP A 241 11.70 1.93 -37.91
C ASP A 241 11.82 3.44 -38.16
N THR A 242 10.74 4.05 -38.67
CA THR A 242 10.68 5.49 -38.87
C THR A 242 10.06 6.15 -37.63
N ALA A 243 10.85 6.97 -36.94
CA ALA A 243 10.45 7.69 -35.74
C ALA A 243 10.23 9.18 -36.05
N ARG A 244 9.09 9.72 -35.61
CA ARG A 244 8.84 11.16 -35.56
C ARG A 244 9.17 11.68 -34.17
N ARG A 245 9.95 12.75 -34.08
CA ARG A 245 10.17 13.40 -32.77
C ARG A 245 8.91 14.16 -32.34
N THR A 246 8.56 14.12 -31.06
CA THR A 246 7.44 14.92 -30.50
C THR A 246 7.93 16.19 -29.80
N PHE A 247 9.25 16.43 -29.81
CA PHE A 247 9.91 17.58 -29.21
C PHE A 247 10.65 18.41 -30.26
N ALA A 248 10.83 19.70 -29.97
CA ALA A 248 11.58 20.63 -30.83
C ALA A 248 13.08 20.54 -30.55
N LEU A 249 13.90 20.57 -31.61
CA LEU A 249 15.34 20.75 -31.51
C LEU A 249 15.71 22.22 -31.75
N PRO A 250 16.86 22.71 -31.26
CA PRO A 250 17.34 24.04 -31.56
C PRO A 250 17.40 24.31 -33.08
N GLU A 251 16.91 25.48 -33.53
CA GLU A 251 16.69 25.82 -34.95
C GLU A 251 17.93 25.75 -35.87
N GLN A 252 19.14 25.61 -35.31
CA GLN A 252 20.38 25.68 -36.08
C GLN A 252 20.75 24.41 -36.85
N ASP A 253 20.11 23.27 -36.60
CA ASP A 253 20.63 21.98 -37.10
C ASP A 253 19.89 21.38 -38.31
N GLY A 254 18.82 22.02 -38.81
CA GLY A 254 18.15 21.59 -40.05
C GLY A 254 17.63 20.14 -40.07
N HIS A 255 17.50 19.49 -38.91
CA HIS A 255 17.11 18.10 -38.79
C HIS A 255 15.67 17.85 -39.26
N ALA A 256 15.48 16.80 -40.07
CA ALA A 256 14.16 16.33 -40.46
C ALA A 256 13.28 16.02 -39.23
N GLU A 257 11.96 16.16 -39.37
CA GLU A 257 11.00 15.85 -38.31
C GLU A 257 10.87 14.34 -38.07
N THR A 258 11.19 13.55 -39.09
CA THR A 258 11.20 12.09 -39.08
C THR A 258 12.61 11.57 -39.35
N GLY A 259 12.96 10.45 -38.73
CA GLY A 259 14.27 9.83 -38.82
C GLY A 259 14.18 8.31 -38.68
N ARG A 260 15.27 7.60 -38.93
CA ARG A 260 15.34 6.15 -38.77
C ARG A 260 15.99 5.74 -37.47
N VAL A 261 15.37 4.81 -36.75
CA VAL A 261 15.98 4.18 -35.58
C VAL A 261 17.19 3.37 -36.04
N ILE A 262 18.36 3.66 -35.50
CA ILE A 262 19.61 2.95 -35.84
C ILE A 262 20.09 2.04 -34.71
N GLU A 263 19.72 2.35 -33.47
CA GLU A 263 20.11 1.58 -32.28
C GLU A 263 19.10 1.80 -31.16
N THR A 264 18.83 0.76 -30.36
CA THR A 264 18.11 0.90 -29.10
C THR A 264 18.99 0.38 -27.97
N ALA A 265 19.33 1.26 -27.02
CA ALA A 265 20.20 0.95 -25.90
C ALA A 265 19.42 0.99 -24.58
N THR A 266 19.62 -0.02 -23.75
CA THR A 266 19.05 -0.09 -22.41
C THR A 266 20.10 0.38 -21.41
N HIS A 267 19.85 1.52 -20.75
CA HIS A 267 20.75 2.04 -19.73
C HIS A 267 20.36 1.46 -18.37
N ILE A 268 21.15 0.48 -17.91
CA ILE A 268 20.89 -0.27 -16.67
C ILE A 268 20.94 0.64 -15.43
N THR A 269 21.80 1.66 -15.44
CA THR A 269 22.07 2.52 -14.27
C THR A 269 20.93 3.49 -13.96
N ASP A 270 20.33 4.09 -14.99
CA ASP A 270 19.21 5.03 -14.84
C ASP A 270 17.84 4.37 -15.13
N ARG A 271 17.86 3.08 -15.52
CA ARG A 271 16.68 2.28 -15.87
C ARG A 271 15.87 2.90 -17.01
N THR A 272 16.53 3.59 -17.93
CA THR A 272 15.89 4.18 -19.11
C THR A 272 16.27 3.43 -20.39
N ARG A 273 15.31 3.31 -21.31
CA ARG A 273 15.58 2.87 -22.67
C ARG A 273 15.79 4.11 -23.54
N ARG A 274 16.94 4.19 -24.19
CA ARG A 274 17.24 5.23 -25.17
C ARG A 274 17.18 4.68 -26.58
N VAL A 275 16.58 5.46 -27.46
CA VAL A 275 16.46 5.18 -28.87
C VAL A 275 17.36 6.18 -29.60
N HIS A 276 18.27 5.66 -30.41
CA HIS A 276 19.13 6.47 -31.26
C HIS A 276 18.50 6.56 -32.64
N VAL A 277 18.15 7.78 -33.04
CA VAL A 277 17.46 8.06 -34.31
C VAL A 277 18.33 8.94 -35.19
N ASP A 278 18.49 8.54 -36.45
CA ASP A 278 19.12 9.32 -37.50
C ASP A 278 18.06 10.15 -38.25
N TYR A 279 18.05 11.46 -38.01
CA TYR A 279 17.17 12.45 -38.67
C TYR A 279 17.82 13.07 -39.92
N ALA A 280 18.70 12.34 -40.60
CA ALA A 280 19.44 12.79 -41.79
C ALA A 280 20.34 14.03 -41.55
N GLY A 281 20.83 14.19 -40.31
CA GLY A 281 21.77 15.26 -39.90
C GLY A 281 23.15 14.72 -39.53
N ARG A 282 24.08 15.60 -39.11
CA ARG A 282 25.48 15.23 -38.86
C ARG A 282 25.69 14.20 -37.73
N TRP A 283 24.72 13.99 -36.83
CA TRP A 283 24.84 13.06 -35.69
C TRP A 283 23.49 12.42 -35.29
N PRO A 284 23.48 11.14 -34.86
CA PRO A 284 22.30 10.49 -34.28
C PRO A 284 21.89 11.12 -32.94
N ILE A 285 20.59 11.20 -32.71
CA ILE A 285 20.01 11.77 -31.49
C ILE A 285 19.56 10.64 -30.58
N SER A 286 20.02 10.66 -29.33
CA SER A 286 19.60 9.72 -28.28
C SER A 286 18.44 10.32 -27.49
N SER A 287 17.27 9.67 -27.49
CA SER A 287 16.03 10.16 -26.84
C SER A 287 15.35 9.05 -26.05
N ALA A 288 14.50 9.41 -25.08
CA ALA A 288 13.66 8.41 -24.42
C ALA A 288 12.59 7.88 -25.40
N ALA A 289 12.21 6.61 -25.28
CA ALA A 289 11.22 6.00 -26.19
C ALA A 289 9.85 6.71 -26.17
N ALA A 290 9.48 7.33 -25.04
CA ALA A 290 8.24 8.10 -24.89
C ALA A 290 8.24 9.47 -25.60
N GLU A 291 9.41 9.97 -26.01
CA GLU A 291 9.59 11.25 -26.72
C GLU A 291 9.50 11.09 -28.25
N LEU A 292 9.19 9.88 -28.70
CA LEU A 292 9.10 9.50 -30.11
C LEU A 292 7.70 8.98 -30.40
N ALA A 293 7.20 9.27 -31.59
CA ALA A 293 5.94 8.75 -32.11
C ALA A 293 6.17 8.01 -33.43
N PRO A 294 5.46 6.90 -33.71
CA PRO A 294 5.50 6.26 -35.03
C PRO A 294 5.18 7.27 -36.13
N ALA A 295 5.98 7.28 -37.19
CA ALA A 295 5.80 8.14 -38.36
C ALA A 295 5.07 7.41 -39.50
#